data_AF-A0A957LF96-F1
#
_entry.id   AF-A0A957LF96-F1
#
_cell.length_a   1.000
_cell.length_b   1.000
_cell.length_c   1.000
_cell.angle_alpha   90.00
_cell.angle_beta   90.00
_cell.angle_gamma   90.00
#
_symmetry.space_group_name_H-M   'P 1'
#
loop_
_entity.id
_entity.type
_entity.pdbx_description
1 polymer ?
#
loop_
_entity_poly.entity_id
_entity_poly.type
_entity_poly.pdbx_seq_one_letter_code
_entity_poly.pdbx_strand_id
1 'polypeptide(L)'
;DLLGYLPVKAGTNEQMAINIRWREAVPALTAVLYEDNGTTGDFEYGAADGVMSYAGTPVTADFKVTLPPAMVLFDQPVIEGQFVVDRIISNGPAWLVAYQQDENEQPGFIIGFAALQDGLNENIVVEVDGSAVTDTLLLTLHDDTGTLGEFDFPANDPRRDYQERAFFTPLNTATGSYMVVRDQAVGDQQVTVSLVAAAVDLWAVIYSDEAGEPGEIIGQTFVPAGFVQDVVVALTAAPTTQLHLLLHADNGVSEEFEPQTADSPILRQGTALAIPFMVLEP
;
A
#
# COMPACT_ATOMS: atom_id res chain seq x y z
N ASP A 1 15.99 -6.14 9.05
CA ASP A 1 16.53 -6.88 7.90
C ASP A 1 17.86 -6.32 7.41
N LEU A 2 18.63 -7.13 6.69
CA LEU A 2 19.85 -6.69 6.02
C LEU A 2 19.49 -5.81 4.81
N LEU A 3 19.74 -4.50 4.87
CA LEU A 3 19.40 -3.60 3.76
C LEU A 3 20.48 -3.52 2.68
N GLY A 4 21.73 -3.78 3.03
CA GLY A 4 22.88 -3.71 2.14
C GLY A 4 24.17 -4.00 2.91
N TYR A 5 25.26 -4.23 2.19
CA TYR A 5 26.57 -4.51 2.77
C TYR A 5 27.68 -3.99 1.87
N LEU A 6 28.88 -3.84 2.44
CA LEU A 6 30.11 -3.72 1.69
C LEU A 6 31.24 -4.45 2.43
N PRO A 7 32.24 -4.99 1.72
CA PRO A 7 33.43 -5.52 2.35
C PRO A 7 34.30 -4.38 2.91
N VAL A 8 34.89 -4.59 4.09
CA VAL A 8 35.85 -3.67 4.71
C VAL A 8 37.19 -4.37 4.90
N LYS A 9 38.29 -3.61 4.88
CA LYS A 9 39.64 -4.17 5.06
C LYS A 9 40.13 -3.98 6.49
N ALA A 10 41.07 -4.81 6.92
CA ALA A 10 41.78 -4.57 8.18
C ALA A 10 42.44 -3.18 8.16
N GLY A 11 42.26 -2.41 9.24
CA GLY A 11 42.73 -1.03 9.38
C GLY A 11 41.61 0.00 9.26
N THR A 12 41.96 1.22 8.88
CA THR A 12 41.02 2.34 8.77
C THR A 12 40.30 2.32 7.43
N ASN A 13 38.97 2.38 7.47
CA ASN A 13 38.11 2.56 6.31
C ASN A 13 37.24 3.79 6.57
N GLU A 14 37.21 4.73 5.62
CA GLU A 14 36.49 6.00 5.75
C GLU A 14 35.59 6.22 4.53
N GLN A 15 34.54 7.03 4.70
CA GLN A 15 33.61 7.43 3.62
C GLN A 15 33.01 6.25 2.85
N MET A 16 32.73 5.16 3.56
CA MET A 16 32.16 3.96 2.98
C MET A 16 30.73 4.21 2.52
N ALA A 17 30.47 4.01 1.23
CA ALA A 17 29.13 4.10 0.65
C ALA A 17 28.52 2.69 0.58
N ILE A 18 27.45 2.46 1.36
CA ILE A 18 26.70 1.21 1.32
C ILE A 18 25.50 1.41 0.38
N ASN A 19 25.41 0.59 -0.66
CA ASN A 19 24.18 0.52 -1.44
C ASN A 19 23.14 -0.25 -0.64
N ILE A 20 22.01 0.41 -0.35
CA ILE A 20 20.92 -0.19 0.43
C ILE A 20 19.65 -0.32 -0.40
N ARG A 21 18.82 -1.30 -0.04
CA ARG A 21 17.43 -1.45 -0.49
C ARG A 21 16.57 -0.38 0.18
N TRP A 22 16.73 0.87 -0.26
CA TRP A 22 16.17 2.04 0.42
C TRP A 22 14.64 2.04 0.53
N ARG A 23 13.92 1.34 -0.37
CA ARG A 23 12.46 1.18 -0.31
C ARG A 23 11.99 0.29 0.85
N GLU A 24 12.88 -0.52 1.40
CA GLU A 24 12.67 -1.36 2.59
C GLU A 24 13.26 -0.70 3.85
N ALA A 25 13.94 0.44 3.70
CA ALA A 25 14.59 1.13 4.80
C ALA A 25 13.64 2.08 5.53
N VAL A 26 14.03 2.47 6.74
CA VAL A 26 13.51 3.63 7.46
C VAL A 26 14.66 4.59 7.76
N PRO A 27 14.42 5.87 8.08
CA PRO A 27 15.49 6.86 8.26
C PRO A 27 16.51 6.48 9.34
N ALA A 28 16.09 5.82 10.42
CA ALA A 28 16.99 5.31 11.46
C ALA A 28 17.55 3.93 11.07
N LEU A 29 18.86 3.86 10.83
CA LEU A 29 19.57 2.64 10.44
C LEU A 29 20.67 2.27 11.44
N THR A 30 20.96 0.98 11.53
CA THR A 30 22.09 0.44 12.30
C THR A 30 23.07 -0.25 11.36
N ALA A 31 24.33 0.20 11.36
CA ALA A 31 25.43 -0.53 10.76
C ALA A 31 25.95 -1.55 11.77
N VAL A 32 26.21 -2.77 11.30
CA VAL A 32 26.75 -3.87 12.12
C VAL A 32 27.99 -4.38 11.42
N LEU A 33 29.09 -4.49 12.15
CA LEU A 33 30.32 -5.07 11.62
C LEU A 33 30.23 -6.60 11.68
N TYR A 34 30.56 -7.26 10.58
CA TYR A 34 30.62 -8.73 10.48
C TYR A 34 32.05 -9.21 10.28
N GLU A 35 32.35 -10.40 10.79
CA GLU A 35 33.53 -11.18 10.43
C GLU A 35 33.26 -11.91 9.12
N ASP A 36 34.21 -11.80 8.17
CA ASP A 36 34.23 -12.55 6.89
C ASP A 36 34.76 -13.96 7.16
N ASN A 37 33.88 -14.81 7.66
CA ASN A 37 34.15 -16.19 8.03
C ASN A 37 33.51 -17.07 6.96
N GLY A 38 34.28 -17.99 6.37
CA GLY A 38 33.77 -18.82 5.27
C GLY A 38 34.52 -18.51 3.99
N THR A 39 33.83 -18.03 2.96
CA THR A 39 34.47 -17.74 1.67
C THR A 39 34.96 -16.31 1.66
N THR A 40 36.28 -16.12 1.68
CA THR A 40 36.89 -14.77 1.73
C THR A 40 36.31 -13.82 0.67
N GLY A 41 35.72 -12.73 1.15
CA GLY A 41 35.17 -11.65 0.36
C GLY A 41 33.71 -11.83 -0.07
N ASP A 42 33.09 -12.95 0.26
CA ASP A 42 31.67 -13.20 -0.01
C ASP A 42 30.87 -13.03 1.30
N PHE A 43 29.93 -12.10 1.30
CA PHE A 43 29.13 -11.83 2.49
C PHE A 43 28.02 -12.88 2.67
N GLU A 44 28.05 -13.59 3.80
CA GLU A 44 27.32 -14.83 4.05
C GLU A 44 26.34 -14.66 5.24
N TYR A 45 25.43 -13.68 5.10
CA TYR A 45 24.45 -13.29 6.12
C TYR A 45 23.58 -14.45 6.62
N GLY A 46 23.54 -14.63 7.94
CA GLY A 46 22.78 -15.71 8.60
C GLY A 46 23.42 -17.10 8.44
N ALA A 47 24.64 -17.17 7.88
CA ALA A 47 25.40 -18.39 7.70
C ALA A 47 26.77 -18.30 8.40
N ALA A 48 27.85 -18.28 7.63
CA ALA A 48 29.20 -18.37 8.17
C ALA A 48 29.68 -17.03 8.77
N ASP A 49 29.22 -15.91 8.21
CA ASP A 49 29.56 -14.57 8.71
C ASP A 49 28.86 -14.23 10.01
N GLY A 50 29.68 -14.08 11.07
CA GLY A 50 29.23 -13.73 12.41
C GLY A 50 29.31 -12.24 12.68
N VAL A 51 28.46 -11.74 13.57
CA VAL A 51 28.56 -10.35 14.05
C VAL A 51 29.86 -10.18 14.84
N MET A 52 30.70 -9.23 14.40
CA MET A 52 31.92 -8.88 15.11
C MET A 52 31.57 -8.29 16.47
N SER A 53 32.18 -8.82 17.52
CA SER A 53 31.95 -8.38 18.90
C SER A 53 33.24 -7.92 19.56
N TYR A 54 33.17 -6.83 20.31
CA TYR A 54 34.26 -6.36 21.17
C TYR A 54 33.82 -6.43 22.63
N ALA A 55 34.60 -7.14 23.47
CA ALA A 55 34.27 -7.37 24.88
C ALA A 55 32.87 -7.97 25.11
N GLY A 56 32.39 -8.82 24.19
CA GLY A 56 31.07 -9.46 24.27
C GLY A 56 29.91 -8.60 23.75
N THR A 57 30.18 -7.39 23.24
CA THR A 57 29.16 -6.50 22.68
C THR A 57 29.32 -6.41 21.16
N PRO A 58 28.22 -6.56 20.37
CA PRO A 58 28.24 -6.29 18.94
C PRO A 58 28.81 -4.91 18.61
N VAL A 59 29.69 -4.84 17.61
CA VAL A 59 30.18 -3.57 17.08
C VAL A 59 29.12 -3.01 16.14
N THR A 60 28.34 -2.07 16.63
CA THR A 60 27.28 -1.39 15.87
C THR A 60 27.45 0.11 15.88
N ALA A 61 26.85 0.77 14.90
CA ALA A 61 26.74 2.22 14.83
C ALA A 61 25.35 2.60 14.32
N ASP A 62 24.60 3.36 15.12
CA ASP A 62 23.31 3.90 14.72
C ASP A 62 23.51 5.25 14.02
N PHE A 63 22.77 5.45 12.93
CA PHE A 63 22.82 6.68 12.16
C PHE A 63 21.47 6.96 11.48
N LYS A 64 21.25 8.22 11.12
CA LYS A 64 20.09 8.61 10.31
C LYS A 64 20.50 8.83 8.86
N VAL A 65 19.65 8.41 7.93
CA VAL A 65 19.75 8.68 6.50
C VAL A 65 18.53 9.47 6.02
N THR A 66 18.73 10.31 5.02
CA THR A 66 17.62 10.91 4.27
C THR A 66 17.25 9.96 3.15
N LEU A 67 16.08 9.35 3.24
CA LEU A 67 15.55 8.50 2.18
C LEU A 67 14.82 9.35 1.14
N PRO A 68 14.82 8.95 -0.16
CA PRO A 68 13.91 9.54 -1.13
C PRO A 68 12.46 9.44 -0.63
N PRO A 69 11.60 10.44 -0.89
CA PRO A 69 10.19 10.31 -0.58
C PRO A 69 9.63 9.11 -1.33
N ALA A 70 8.97 8.22 -0.59
CA ALA A 70 8.25 7.09 -1.13
C ALA A 70 6.86 7.07 -0.52
N MET A 71 5.87 7.12 -1.42
CA MET A 71 4.47 6.94 -1.13
C MET A 71 4.00 5.74 -1.94
N VAL A 72 3.36 4.79 -1.25
CA VAL A 72 2.68 3.66 -1.86
C VAL A 72 1.20 3.87 -1.59
N LEU A 73 0.42 3.90 -2.67
CA LEU A 73 -1.02 3.99 -2.67
C LEU A 73 -1.52 3.38 -3.97
N PHE A 74 -2.80 3.03 -3.97
CA PHE A 74 -3.51 2.62 -5.17
C PHE A 74 -4.53 3.69 -5.54
N ASP A 75 -4.80 3.82 -6.84
CA ASP A 75 -5.91 4.62 -7.32
C ASP A 75 -7.21 4.08 -6.72
N GLN A 76 -8.06 4.96 -6.19
CA GLN A 76 -9.25 4.55 -5.44
C GLN A 76 -10.24 5.72 -5.38
N PRO A 77 -11.55 5.46 -5.33
CA PRO A 77 -12.51 6.53 -5.11
C PRO A 77 -12.34 7.14 -3.71
N VAL A 78 -12.74 8.40 -3.56
CA VAL A 78 -12.92 8.99 -2.24
C VAL A 78 -14.30 8.57 -1.72
N ILE A 79 -14.32 7.92 -0.57
CA ILE A 79 -15.53 7.34 0.02
C ILE A 79 -15.76 8.02 1.36
N GLU A 80 -16.96 8.56 1.57
CA GLU A 80 -17.30 9.33 2.78
C GLU A 80 -16.32 10.48 3.09
N GLY A 81 -15.72 11.07 2.05
CA GLY A 81 -14.71 12.12 2.21
C GLY A 81 -13.35 11.59 2.68
N GLN A 82 -13.06 10.30 2.48
CA GLN A 82 -11.79 9.68 2.89
C GLN A 82 -11.15 8.86 1.76
N PHE A 83 -9.83 8.75 1.80
CA PHE A 83 -9.06 7.77 1.05
C PHE A 83 -7.89 7.27 1.90
N VAL A 84 -7.28 6.14 1.51
CA VAL A 84 -6.19 5.51 2.25
C VAL A 84 -4.88 5.54 1.46
N VAL A 85 -3.79 5.89 2.13
CA VAL A 85 -2.42 5.69 1.63
C VAL A 85 -1.79 4.53 2.38
N ASP A 86 -1.42 3.47 1.64
CA ASP A 86 -0.86 2.25 2.21
C ASP A 86 0.39 2.54 3.04
N ARG A 87 1.32 3.33 2.50
CA ARG A 87 2.62 3.52 3.13
C ARG A 87 3.30 4.81 2.73
N ILE A 88 3.87 5.51 3.71
CA ILE A 88 4.78 6.65 3.52
C ILE A 88 5.99 6.49 4.43
N ILE A 89 7.19 6.75 3.89
CA ILE A 89 8.38 6.99 4.70
C ILE A 89 8.60 8.51 4.80
N SER A 90 8.57 9.04 6.02
CA SER A 90 8.82 10.45 6.32
C SER A 90 10.17 10.64 7.01
N ASN A 91 10.93 11.66 6.61
CA ASN A 91 12.16 12.07 7.31
C ASN A 91 11.82 13.16 8.33
N GLY A 92 11.35 12.77 9.52
CA GLY A 92 10.81 13.67 10.55
C GLY A 92 9.28 13.80 10.54
N PRO A 93 8.67 14.46 11.55
CA PRO A 93 7.26 14.81 11.54
C PRO A 93 6.88 15.59 10.28
N ALA A 94 5.70 15.31 9.74
CA ALA A 94 5.23 15.87 8.48
C ALA A 94 3.71 15.82 8.37
N TRP A 95 3.20 16.43 7.31
CA TRP A 95 1.83 16.31 6.86
C TRP A 95 1.81 15.67 5.48
N LEU A 96 0.97 14.66 5.28
CA LEU A 96 0.49 14.29 3.96
C LEU A 96 -0.60 15.30 3.57
N VAL A 97 -0.44 15.99 2.45
CA VAL A 97 -1.38 17.04 2.01
C VAL A 97 -1.96 16.67 0.65
N ALA A 98 -3.28 16.75 0.54
CA ALA A 98 -4.03 16.49 -0.68
C ALA A 98 -4.48 17.81 -1.33
N TYR A 99 -4.03 18.03 -2.57
CA TYR A 99 -4.49 19.13 -3.41
C TYR A 99 -5.49 18.60 -4.44
N GLN A 100 -6.55 19.37 -4.71
CA GLN A 100 -7.31 19.16 -5.96
C GLN A 100 -6.39 19.46 -7.16
N GLN A 101 -6.58 18.78 -8.27
CA GLN A 101 -5.90 19.13 -9.51
C GLN A 101 -6.71 20.20 -10.26
N ASP A 102 -6.05 21.28 -10.69
CA ASP A 102 -6.68 22.33 -11.48
C ASP A 102 -6.75 21.99 -12.98
N GLU A 103 -7.37 22.89 -13.77
CA GLU A 103 -7.53 22.71 -15.23
C GLU A 103 -6.20 22.65 -16.01
N ASN A 104 -5.08 23.04 -15.41
CA ASN A 104 -3.74 23.01 -16.02
C ASN A 104 -2.89 21.85 -15.45
N GLU A 105 -3.54 20.86 -14.83
CA GLU A 105 -2.91 19.70 -14.19
C GLU A 105 -1.98 20.07 -13.01
N GLN A 106 -2.13 21.28 -12.44
CA GLN A 106 -1.34 21.79 -11.32
C GLN A 106 -2.06 21.62 -9.98
N PRO A 107 -1.34 21.67 -8.84
CA PRO A 107 -1.96 21.69 -7.52
C PRO A 107 -2.79 22.98 -7.36
N GLY A 108 -4.09 22.80 -7.10
CA GLY A 108 -5.03 23.86 -6.76
C GLY A 108 -5.05 24.17 -5.26
N PHE A 109 -6.24 24.11 -4.65
CA PHE A 109 -6.40 24.27 -3.21
C PHE A 109 -6.14 22.96 -2.45
N ILE A 110 -5.69 23.08 -1.19
CA ILE A 110 -5.64 21.97 -0.25
C ILE A 110 -7.07 21.59 0.11
N ILE A 111 -7.41 20.33 -0.03
CA ILE A 111 -8.74 19.80 0.31
C ILE A 111 -8.70 18.85 1.51
N GLY A 112 -7.53 18.43 1.96
CA GLY A 112 -7.36 17.58 3.14
C GLY A 112 -5.91 17.30 3.46
N PHE A 113 -5.67 16.74 4.65
CA PHE A 113 -4.35 16.41 5.13
C PHE A 113 -4.40 15.39 6.27
N ALA A 114 -3.27 14.71 6.50
CA ALA A 114 -3.09 13.78 7.62
C ALA A 114 -1.69 13.94 8.23
N ALA A 115 -1.60 13.82 9.55
CA ALA A 115 -0.33 13.90 10.27
C ALA A 115 0.50 12.62 10.04
N LEU A 116 1.82 12.79 9.91
CA LEU A 116 2.80 11.73 9.75
C LEU A 116 3.85 11.82 10.86
N GLN A 117 4.25 10.67 11.37
CA GLN A 117 5.37 10.52 12.30
C GLN A 117 6.71 10.40 11.56
N ASP A 118 7.83 10.61 12.26
CA ASP A 118 9.17 10.29 11.75
C ASP A 118 9.27 8.78 11.44
N GLY A 119 9.73 8.43 10.24
CA GLY A 119 9.88 7.06 9.79
C GLY A 119 8.68 6.50 9.03
N LEU A 120 8.35 5.24 9.32
CA LEU A 120 7.32 4.46 8.61
C LEU A 120 5.92 4.84 9.11
N ASN A 121 5.05 5.20 8.17
CA ASN A 121 3.63 5.41 8.38
C ASN A 121 2.87 4.46 7.44
N GLU A 122 1.86 3.75 7.96
CA GLU A 122 1.09 2.75 7.21
C GLU A 122 -0.41 2.98 7.44
N ASN A 123 -1.22 2.59 6.45
CA ASN A 123 -2.69 2.70 6.50
C ASN A 123 -3.16 4.12 6.88
N ILE A 124 -2.57 5.13 6.24
CA ILE A 124 -2.86 6.53 6.54
C ILE A 124 -4.22 6.89 5.93
N VAL A 125 -5.21 7.12 6.78
CA VAL A 125 -6.52 7.66 6.38
C VAL A 125 -6.39 9.18 6.22
N VAL A 126 -6.81 9.69 5.07
CA VAL A 126 -6.83 11.13 4.78
C VAL A 126 -8.28 11.58 4.64
N GLU A 127 -8.72 12.46 5.53
CA GLU A 127 -10.00 13.15 5.39
C GLU A 127 -9.85 14.34 4.44
N VAL A 128 -10.82 14.48 3.52
CA VAL A 128 -10.89 15.56 2.54
C VAL A 128 -12.28 16.17 2.49
N ASP A 129 -12.35 17.43 2.04
CA ASP A 129 -13.61 18.04 1.61
C ASP A 129 -14.12 17.35 0.34
N GLY A 130 -15.10 16.45 0.51
CA GLY A 130 -15.72 15.71 -0.58
C GLY A 130 -16.32 16.59 -1.70
N SER A 131 -16.66 17.85 -1.40
CA SER A 131 -17.19 18.78 -2.41
C SER A 131 -16.12 19.36 -3.34
N ALA A 132 -14.84 19.22 -2.98
CA ALA A 132 -13.69 19.72 -3.72
C ALA A 132 -12.86 18.59 -4.36
N VAL A 133 -13.32 17.33 -4.29
CA VAL A 133 -12.64 16.19 -4.92
C VAL A 133 -12.75 16.27 -6.44
N THR A 134 -11.60 16.21 -7.11
CA THR A 134 -11.46 16.09 -8.57
C THR A 134 -11.09 14.66 -8.97
N ASP A 135 -11.24 14.31 -10.25
CA ASP A 135 -10.86 12.99 -10.81
C ASP A 135 -9.41 12.60 -10.51
N THR A 136 -8.54 13.59 -10.32
CA THR A 136 -7.16 13.38 -9.84
C THR A 136 -6.89 14.32 -8.67
N LEU A 137 -6.34 13.77 -7.59
CA LEU A 137 -5.75 14.54 -6.49
C LEU A 137 -4.24 14.51 -6.60
N LEU A 138 -3.57 15.58 -6.17
CA LEU A 138 -2.12 15.67 -6.13
C LEU A 138 -1.65 15.65 -4.68
N LEU A 139 -0.96 14.58 -4.30
CA LEU A 139 -0.49 14.37 -2.94
C LEU A 139 0.97 14.79 -2.80
N THR A 140 1.30 15.50 -1.74
CA THR A 140 2.68 15.88 -1.41
C THR A 140 2.89 15.88 0.10
N LEU A 141 4.13 16.09 0.53
CA LEU A 141 4.48 16.20 1.94
C LEU A 141 4.76 17.65 2.31
N HIS A 142 4.34 18.06 3.50
CA HIS A 142 4.78 19.29 4.15
C HIS A 142 5.55 18.93 5.42
N ASP A 143 6.59 19.69 5.73
CA ASP A 143 7.25 19.56 7.04
C ASP A 143 6.31 20.07 8.13
N ASP A 144 6.27 19.42 9.29
CA ASP A 144 5.60 19.94 10.49
C ASP A 144 6.66 20.64 11.35
N THR A 145 6.85 21.96 11.13
CA THR A 145 7.92 22.72 11.81
C THR A 145 7.40 23.76 12.80
N GLY A 146 6.09 23.98 12.82
CA GLY A 146 5.39 24.83 13.78
C GLY A 146 5.16 24.14 15.12
N THR A 147 3.93 24.25 15.64
CA THR A 147 3.50 23.45 16.78
C THR A 147 3.25 22.03 16.28
N LEU A 148 4.01 21.05 16.78
CA LEU A 148 3.87 19.64 16.39
C LEU A 148 2.40 19.18 16.46
N GLY A 149 1.88 18.69 15.35
CA GLY A 149 0.50 18.23 15.21
C GLY A 149 -0.52 19.33 14.92
N GLU A 150 -0.11 20.57 14.66
CA GLU A 150 -0.96 21.65 14.15
C GLU A 150 -0.56 22.02 12.72
N PHE A 151 -1.45 21.79 11.75
CA PHE A 151 -1.16 22.14 10.36
C PHE A 151 -1.22 23.65 10.15
N ASP A 152 -0.08 24.26 9.81
CA ASP A 152 0.11 25.71 9.69
C ASP A 152 0.82 26.08 8.36
N PHE A 153 0.14 25.83 7.25
CA PHE A 153 0.57 26.27 5.92
C PHE A 153 -0.09 27.60 5.52
N PRO A 154 0.64 28.55 4.90
CA PRO A 154 2.02 28.47 4.43
C PRO A 154 3.10 28.97 5.40
N ALA A 155 2.75 29.28 6.65
CA ALA A 155 3.64 30.00 7.54
C ALA A 155 4.77 29.12 8.11
N ASN A 156 4.40 27.99 8.75
CA ASN A 156 5.33 27.15 9.48
C ASN A 156 5.48 25.74 8.88
N ASP A 157 4.60 25.32 7.98
CA ASP A 157 4.65 23.98 7.40
C ASP A 157 4.94 24.00 5.91
N PRO A 158 6.17 24.35 5.49
CA PRO A 158 6.52 24.44 4.08
C PRO A 158 6.37 23.09 3.40
N ARG A 159 6.05 23.11 2.10
CA ARG A 159 6.10 21.91 1.27
C ARG A 159 7.52 21.33 1.30
N ARG A 160 7.61 20.04 1.57
CA ARG A 160 8.87 19.30 1.55
C ARG A 160 9.27 19.01 0.10
N ASP A 161 10.31 19.67 -0.37
CA ASP A 161 10.91 19.40 -1.67
C ASP A 161 11.96 18.29 -1.59
N TYR A 162 12.09 17.50 -2.65
CA TYR A 162 13.16 16.51 -2.79
C TYR A 162 14.12 16.94 -3.89
N GLN A 163 15.41 17.05 -3.54
CA GLN A 163 16.44 17.58 -4.44
C GLN A 163 16.06 18.95 -5.06
N GLU A 164 15.55 19.85 -4.21
CA GLU A 164 15.11 21.21 -4.60
C GLU A 164 13.97 21.23 -5.63
N ARG A 165 13.21 20.12 -5.73
CA ARG A 165 12.06 20.00 -6.62
C ARG A 165 10.83 19.59 -5.86
N ALA A 166 9.72 20.25 -6.18
CA ALA A 166 8.40 19.78 -5.80
C ALA A 166 8.17 18.38 -6.39
N PHE A 167 7.56 17.51 -5.60
CA PHE A 167 7.07 16.22 -6.05
C PHE A 167 5.59 16.12 -5.70
N PHE A 168 4.82 15.56 -6.61
CA PHE A 168 3.42 15.24 -6.41
C PHE A 168 3.19 13.79 -6.85
N THR A 169 2.47 13.05 -6.03
CA THR A 169 1.97 11.72 -6.36
C THR A 169 0.51 11.86 -6.75
N PRO A 170 0.13 11.58 -8.01
CA PRO A 170 -1.26 11.62 -8.41
C PRO A 170 -2.02 10.45 -7.79
N LEU A 171 -3.26 10.73 -7.39
CA LEU A 171 -4.26 9.73 -7.00
C LEU A 171 -5.45 9.89 -7.93
N ASN A 172 -5.76 8.88 -8.75
CA ASN A 172 -6.97 8.87 -9.56
C ASN A 172 -8.17 8.42 -8.71
N THR A 173 -9.15 9.30 -8.58
CA THR A 173 -10.37 9.08 -7.79
C THR A 173 -11.55 8.58 -8.64
N ALA A 174 -11.47 8.73 -9.96
CA ALA A 174 -12.49 8.32 -10.92
C ALA A 174 -12.35 6.84 -11.34
N THR A 175 -12.00 5.97 -10.41
CA THR A 175 -11.78 4.53 -10.66
C THR A 175 -13.06 3.67 -10.57
N GLY A 176 -14.02 4.15 -9.77
CA GLY A 176 -15.16 3.32 -9.33
C GLY A 176 -14.71 2.12 -8.49
N SER A 177 -15.60 1.16 -8.28
CA SER A 177 -15.22 -0.07 -7.59
C SER A 177 -14.34 -0.97 -8.46
N TYR A 178 -13.31 -1.55 -7.88
CA TYR A 178 -12.47 -2.57 -8.54
C TYR A 178 -11.89 -3.54 -7.52
N MET A 179 -11.30 -4.62 -8.02
CA MET A 179 -10.69 -5.66 -7.20
C MET A 179 -9.43 -6.19 -7.84
N VAL A 180 -8.57 -6.79 -7.01
CA VAL A 180 -7.36 -7.49 -7.40
C VAL A 180 -7.39 -8.86 -6.73
N VAL A 181 -7.40 -9.89 -7.55
CA VAL A 181 -7.23 -11.28 -7.13
C VAL A 181 -6.10 -11.89 -7.95
N ARG A 182 -5.37 -12.83 -7.36
CA ARG A 182 -4.27 -13.55 -8.01
C ARG A 182 -4.59 -15.04 -8.07
N ASP A 183 -3.94 -15.71 -9.02
CA ASP A 183 -3.86 -17.17 -9.02
C ASP A 183 -3.28 -17.64 -7.70
N GLN A 184 -3.94 -18.63 -7.09
CA GLN A 184 -3.60 -19.06 -5.73
C GLN A 184 -4.01 -20.51 -5.50
N ALA A 185 -3.31 -21.17 -4.56
CA ALA A 185 -3.80 -22.44 -4.03
C ALA A 185 -4.98 -22.17 -3.09
N VAL A 186 -6.06 -22.93 -3.24
CA VAL A 186 -7.27 -22.81 -2.41
C VAL A 186 -7.21 -23.87 -1.31
N GLY A 187 -6.26 -23.68 -0.37
CA GLY A 187 -6.22 -24.44 0.88
C GLY A 187 -7.42 -24.09 1.76
N ASP A 188 -7.95 -25.04 2.51
CA ASP A 188 -9.06 -24.83 3.46
C ASP A 188 -10.37 -24.28 2.86
N GLN A 189 -10.59 -24.43 1.55
CA GLN A 189 -11.77 -23.92 0.84
C GLN A 189 -11.97 -22.40 1.01
N GLN A 190 -10.88 -21.63 0.92
CA GLN A 190 -10.92 -20.16 0.99
C GLN A 190 -10.17 -19.52 -0.17
N VAL A 191 -10.71 -18.41 -0.67
CA VAL A 191 -10.06 -17.53 -1.64
C VAL A 191 -9.71 -16.23 -0.94
N THR A 192 -8.47 -15.76 -1.12
CA THR A 192 -8.07 -14.42 -0.70
C THR A 192 -8.07 -13.48 -1.89
N VAL A 193 -8.91 -12.45 -1.82
CA VAL A 193 -8.88 -11.31 -2.73
C VAL A 193 -7.89 -10.30 -2.17
N SER A 194 -6.81 -10.04 -2.90
CA SER A 194 -5.71 -9.19 -2.43
C SER A 194 -6.17 -7.78 -2.08
N LEU A 195 -7.14 -7.26 -2.86
CA LEU A 195 -7.67 -5.93 -2.66
C LEU A 195 -9.07 -5.79 -3.23
N VAL A 196 -9.95 -5.10 -2.50
CA VAL A 196 -11.18 -4.51 -3.03
C VAL A 196 -11.18 -3.02 -2.70
N ALA A 197 -11.30 -2.18 -3.73
CA ALA A 197 -11.67 -0.77 -3.57
C ALA A 197 -13.18 -0.68 -3.85
N ALA A 198 -13.97 -0.45 -2.82
CA ALA A 198 -15.42 -0.51 -2.83
C ALA A 198 -16.01 0.90 -2.69
N ALA A 199 -16.53 1.48 -3.77
CA ALA A 199 -17.12 2.83 -3.75
C ALA A 199 -18.43 2.93 -2.93
N VAL A 200 -19.06 1.78 -2.70
CA VAL A 200 -20.29 1.56 -1.93
C VAL A 200 -20.14 0.22 -1.21
N ASP A 201 -21.10 -0.18 -0.39
CA ASP A 201 -21.12 -1.53 0.18
C ASP A 201 -21.32 -2.57 -0.93
N LEU A 202 -20.49 -3.62 -0.92
CA LEU A 202 -20.41 -4.64 -1.95
C LEU A 202 -20.44 -6.05 -1.36
N TRP A 203 -20.70 -7.01 -2.23
CA TRP A 203 -20.34 -8.41 -2.06
C TRP A 203 -19.20 -8.77 -2.99
N ALA A 204 -18.17 -9.43 -2.46
CA ALA A 204 -17.20 -10.16 -3.28
C ALA A 204 -17.69 -11.60 -3.45
N VAL A 205 -17.98 -11.99 -4.70
CA VAL A 205 -18.68 -13.24 -5.02
C VAL A 205 -17.81 -14.10 -5.93
N ILE A 206 -17.59 -15.35 -5.52
CA ILE A 206 -16.83 -16.35 -6.27
C ILE A 206 -17.78 -17.25 -7.01
N TYR A 207 -17.59 -17.32 -8.33
CA TYR A 207 -18.29 -18.20 -9.24
C TYR A 207 -17.36 -19.33 -9.68
N SER A 208 -17.91 -20.54 -9.84
CA SER A 208 -17.25 -21.62 -10.58
C SER A 208 -17.08 -21.22 -12.04
N ASP A 209 -16.14 -21.84 -12.74
CA ASP A 209 -16.04 -21.69 -14.19
C ASP A 209 -17.01 -22.64 -14.91
N GLU A 210 -17.76 -22.11 -15.87
CA GLU A 210 -18.52 -22.88 -16.84
C GLU A 210 -18.13 -22.45 -18.26
N ALA A 211 -17.17 -23.16 -18.83
CA ALA A 211 -16.67 -22.95 -20.19
C ALA A 211 -16.05 -21.55 -20.42
N GLY A 212 -15.31 -21.04 -19.44
CA GLY A 212 -14.65 -19.73 -19.50
C GLY A 212 -15.51 -18.56 -19.02
N GLU A 213 -16.74 -18.83 -18.58
CA GLU A 213 -17.69 -17.83 -18.07
C GLU A 213 -18.08 -18.13 -16.62
N PRO A 214 -18.57 -17.15 -15.84
CA PRO A 214 -19.09 -17.38 -14.50
C PRO A 214 -20.29 -18.35 -14.51
N GLY A 215 -20.18 -19.44 -13.75
CA GLY A 215 -21.19 -20.49 -13.58
C GLY A 215 -22.00 -20.34 -12.29
N GLU A 216 -21.90 -21.30 -11.37
CA GLU A 216 -22.60 -21.26 -10.07
C GLU A 216 -21.84 -20.43 -9.04
N ILE A 217 -22.56 -19.76 -8.13
CA ILE A 217 -21.95 -19.08 -6.97
C ILE A 217 -21.50 -20.14 -5.97
N ILE A 218 -20.21 -20.14 -5.65
CA ILE A 218 -19.60 -21.09 -4.72
C ILE A 218 -18.95 -20.40 -3.51
N GLY A 219 -19.12 -19.10 -3.34
CA GLY A 219 -18.66 -18.35 -2.18
C GLY A 219 -19.00 -16.88 -2.28
N GLN A 220 -19.20 -16.23 -1.14
CA GLN A 220 -19.46 -14.79 -1.07
C GLN A 220 -19.03 -14.24 0.28
N THR A 221 -18.66 -12.96 0.33
CA THR A 221 -18.44 -12.23 1.57
C THR A 221 -18.83 -10.77 1.40
N PHE A 222 -19.30 -10.15 2.49
CA PHE A 222 -19.60 -8.73 2.51
C PHE A 222 -18.30 -7.92 2.55
N VAL A 223 -18.27 -6.83 1.78
CA VAL A 223 -17.16 -5.88 1.72
C VAL A 223 -17.76 -4.49 1.92
N PRO A 224 -17.51 -3.84 3.07
CA PRO A 224 -17.98 -2.48 3.28
C PRO A 224 -17.34 -1.53 2.28
N ALA A 225 -17.98 -0.38 2.05
CA ALA A 225 -17.39 0.71 1.31
C ALA A 225 -16.02 1.09 1.92
N GLY A 226 -15.01 1.22 1.08
CA GLY A 226 -13.65 1.54 1.50
C GLY A 226 -12.59 0.80 0.71
N PHE A 227 -11.37 0.82 1.24
CA PHE A 227 -10.23 0.08 0.72
C PHE A 227 -9.95 -1.10 1.65
N VAL A 228 -10.23 -2.32 1.18
CA VAL A 228 -10.16 -3.54 2.00
C VAL A 228 -9.16 -4.51 1.38
N GLN A 229 -8.07 -4.77 2.10
CA GLN A 229 -7.05 -5.73 1.71
C GLN A 229 -7.33 -7.11 2.29
N ASP A 230 -6.76 -8.14 1.66
CA ASP A 230 -6.78 -9.53 2.13
C ASP A 230 -8.19 -10.03 2.48
N VAL A 231 -9.18 -9.68 1.64
CA VAL A 231 -10.57 -10.10 1.81
C VAL A 231 -10.67 -11.61 1.62
N VAL A 232 -11.10 -12.30 2.67
CA VAL A 232 -11.27 -13.76 2.66
C VAL A 232 -12.69 -14.13 2.27
N VAL A 233 -12.83 -14.97 1.25
CA VAL A 233 -14.10 -15.54 0.82
C VAL A 233 -14.09 -17.04 1.08
N ALA A 234 -14.95 -17.51 1.98
CA ALA A 234 -15.13 -18.93 2.22
C ALA A 234 -15.94 -19.57 1.08
N LEU A 235 -15.47 -20.71 0.58
CA LEU A 235 -16.17 -21.47 -0.44
C LEU A 235 -17.15 -22.46 0.19
N THR A 236 -18.33 -22.56 -0.41
CA THR A 236 -19.42 -23.46 -0.01
C THR A 236 -19.46 -24.75 -0.84
N ALA A 237 -18.67 -24.82 -1.91
CA ALA A 237 -18.53 -25.97 -2.78
C ALA A 237 -17.07 -26.14 -3.26
N ALA A 238 -16.78 -27.30 -3.86
CA ALA A 238 -15.45 -27.57 -4.41
C ALA A 238 -15.14 -26.63 -5.59
N PRO A 239 -13.95 -26.00 -5.63
CA PRO A 239 -13.60 -25.10 -6.72
C PRO A 239 -13.32 -25.87 -8.02
N THR A 240 -13.61 -25.22 -9.15
CA THR A 240 -13.08 -25.60 -10.47
C THR A 240 -11.63 -25.15 -10.62
N THR A 241 -10.94 -25.57 -11.69
CA THR A 241 -9.54 -25.19 -11.95
C THR A 241 -9.36 -23.70 -12.22
N GLN A 242 -10.41 -23.05 -12.72
CA GLN A 242 -10.52 -21.61 -12.87
C GLN A 242 -11.76 -21.15 -12.10
N LEU A 243 -11.69 -19.98 -11.49
CA LEU A 243 -12.80 -19.33 -10.80
C LEU A 243 -12.98 -17.91 -11.34
N HIS A 244 -14.15 -17.33 -11.14
CA HIS A 244 -14.43 -15.94 -11.48
C HIS A 244 -14.82 -15.17 -10.22
N LEU A 245 -14.17 -14.03 -9.99
CA LEU A 245 -14.55 -13.09 -8.94
C LEU A 245 -15.36 -11.94 -9.55
N LEU A 246 -16.54 -11.69 -9.01
CA LEU A 246 -17.40 -10.56 -9.35
C LEU A 246 -17.69 -9.73 -8.09
N LEU A 247 -17.84 -8.42 -8.26
CA LEU A 247 -18.41 -7.55 -7.22
C LEU A 247 -19.89 -7.36 -7.49
N HIS A 248 -20.73 -7.44 -6.46
CA HIS A 248 -22.14 -7.07 -6.52
C HIS A 248 -22.37 -5.89 -5.57
N ALA A 249 -23.24 -4.96 -5.95
CA ALA A 249 -23.67 -3.90 -5.04
C ALA A 249 -24.69 -4.46 -4.04
N ASP A 250 -24.54 -4.13 -2.76
CA ASP A 250 -25.55 -4.41 -1.73
C ASP A 250 -26.64 -3.33 -1.80
N ASN A 251 -27.67 -3.56 -2.61
CA ASN A 251 -28.76 -2.60 -2.82
C ASN A 251 -30.05 -2.98 -2.09
N GLY A 252 -30.07 -4.14 -1.44
CA GLY A 252 -31.23 -4.73 -0.79
C GLY A 252 -31.24 -4.48 0.70
N VAL A 253 -31.41 -5.55 1.48
CA VAL A 253 -31.23 -5.52 2.91
C VAL A 253 -29.73 -5.51 3.21
N SER A 254 -29.27 -4.47 3.89
CA SER A 254 -27.86 -4.31 4.25
C SER A 254 -27.28 -5.59 4.87
N GLU A 255 -26.14 -6.02 4.33
CA GLU A 255 -25.42 -7.23 4.70
C GLU A 255 -26.19 -8.54 4.47
N GLU A 256 -27.23 -8.55 3.61
CA GLU A 256 -27.91 -9.74 3.11
C GLU A 256 -27.67 -9.95 1.61
N PHE A 257 -27.13 -11.11 1.21
CA PHE A 257 -26.80 -11.35 -0.20
C PHE A 257 -28.02 -11.83 -1.00
N GLU A 258 -28.47 -11.00 -1.94
CA GLU A 258 -29.72 -11.14 -2.70
C GLU A 258 -29.51 -11.11 -4.23
N PRO A 259 -28.71 -12.03 -4.80
CA PRO A 259 -28.20 -11.93 -6.18
C PRO A 259 -29.26 -12.08 -7.28
N GLN A 260 -30.46 -12.54 -6.94
CA GLN A 260 -31.57 -12.73 -7.88
C GLN A 260 -32.56 -11.55 -7.91
N THR A 261 -32.42 -10.60 -6.97
CA THR A 261 -33.41 -9.55 -6.75
C THR A 261 -32.77 -8.18 -6.66
N ALA A 262 -31.93 -7.93 -5.65
CA ALA A 262 -31.40 -6.60 -5.35
C ALA A 262 -29.91 -6.47 -5.71
N ASP A 263 -29.13 -7.53 -5.50
CA ASP A 263 -27.68 -7.45 -5.55
C ASP A 263 -27.15 -7.73 -6.95
N SER A 264 -27.11 -6.66 -7.75
CA SER A 264 -26.65 -6.71 -9.13
C SER A 264 -25.13 -6.62 -9.22
N PRO A 265 -24.49 -7.35 -10.17
CA PRO A 265 -23.08 -7.19 -10.46
C PRO A 265 -22.70 -5.75 -10.79
N ILE A 266 -21.53 -5.32 -10.33
CA ILE A 266 -20.92 -4.05 -10.72
C ILE A 266 -20.56 -4.12 -12.19
N LEU A 267 -21.09 -3.16 -12.96
CA LEU A 267 -20.86 -3.05 -14.40
C LEU A 267 -19.84 -1.95 -14.70
N ARG A 268 -18.91 -2.24 -15.60
CA ARG A 268 -18.02 -1.24 -16.22
C ARG A 268 -18.33 -1.19 -17.71
N GLN A 269 -18.72 -0.01 -18.19
CA GLN A 269 -19.15 0.21 -19.59
C GLN A 269 -20.26 -0.76 -20.05
N GLY A 270 -21.14 -1.17 -19.13
CA GLY A 270 -22.26 -2.08 -19.40
C GLY A 270 -21.94 -3.56 -19.29
N THR A 271 -20.70 -3.94 -18.96
CA THR A 271 -20.28 -5.34 -18.79
C THR A 271 -19.94 -5.60 -17.32
N ALA A 272 -20.37 -6.73 -16.78
CA ALA A 272 -19.98 -7.14 -15.43
C ALA A 272 -18.45 -7.30 -15.35
N LEU A 273 -17.84 -6.74 -14.32
CA LEU A 273 -16.41 -6.91 -14.08
C LEU A 273 -16.16 -8.29 -13.46
N ALA A 274 -16.05 -9.32 -14.29
CA ALA A 274 -15.64 -10.66 -13.89
C ALA A 274 -14.12 -10.81 -14.05
N ILE A 275 -13.42 -11.13 -12.97
CA ILE A 275 -11.97 -11.40 -13.01
C ILE A 275 -11.75 -12.91 -12.88
N PRO A 276 -11.31 -13.58 -13.96
CA PRO A 276 -10.93 -14.98 -13.88
C PRO A 276 -9.57 -15.12 -13.17
N PHE A 277 -9.42 -16.17 -12.38
CA PHE A 277 -8.14 -16.57 -11.77
C PHE A 277 -8.04 -18.09 -11.64
N MET A 278 -6.81 -18.59 -11.62
CA MET A 278 -6.53 -20.02 -11.56
C MET A 278 -6.40 -20.50 -10.12
N VAL A 279 -7.00 -21.66 -9.86
CA VAL A 279 -6.72 -22.45 -8.66
C VAL A 279 -5.47 -23.27 -8.91
N LEU A 280 -4.42 -22.97 -8.16
CA LEU A 280 -3.15 -23.67 -8.25
C LEU A 280 -3.23 -24.97 -7.43
N GLU A 281 -2.58 -26.01 -7.94
CA GLU A 281 -2.36 -27.22 -7.16
C GLU A 281 -1.52 -26.88 -5.90
N PRO A 282 -1.88 -27.43 -4.73
CA PRO A 282 -1.15 -27.20 -3.47
C PRO A 282 0.27 -27.79 -3.47
#